data_AF-A0A6I4LXL6-F1
#
_entry.id   AF-A0A6I4LXL6-F1
#
_cell.length_a   1.000
_cell.length_b   1.000
_cell.length_c   1.000
_cell.angle_alpha   90.00
_cell.angle_beta   90.00
_cell.angle_gamma   90.00
#
_symmetry.space_group_name_H-M   'P 1'
#
loop_
_entity.id
_entity.type
_entity.pdbx_description
1 polymer ?
#
loop_
_entity_poly.entity_id
_entity_poly.type
_entity_poly.pdbx_seq_one_letter_code
_entity_poly.pdbx_strand_id
1 'polypeptide(L)'
;MKLSRAVKVADYEEKLELWIEVYPSPQVAKVAIVSWRTLADQKHGGHKSSRPFESINNNLIFDTQLRLLSAKGDVSHGLATTDFGKDGCAILASIMENGDSLNVVLNALSLGSSIENAQIRRQIDGRLFDVWGEQLVDEQQRAVGFRLSFVSHGEETLAIAALAPVGGALFGKNLAPVLRQPLGRIIANAETIGGELQGPIRENYALYARDIANAARHLSALVDDLGDLEAVERPDFRTARDEIELGDVARRVAGLLALKAADHRIVIHTPTDASKVTAIAEFRRTLQILLNLVNNAIRYSPDGTVISIETETADRFAVVTVSDQGRGISIEDRDKIFEKFERLGRSGDGGSGLGLYISRRLARAMGGELSVTNSDDGGAKFVLRLPNS
;
A
#
# COMPACT_ATOMS: atom_id res chain seq x y z
N MET A 1 -29.07 34.33 18.22
CA MET A 1 -29.98 33.21 17.89
C MET A 1 -29.34 32.42 16.77
N LYS A 2 -29.05 31.14 16.98
CA LYS A 2 -28.47 30.26 15.93
C LYS A 2 -29.59 29.77 15.01
N LEU A 3 -29.35 29.77 13.71
CA LEU A 3 -30.27 29.23 12.71
C LEU A 3 -29.67 27.97 12.11
N SER A 4 -30.38 26.85 12.23
CA SER A 4 -29.96 25.56 11.69
C SER A 4 -30.95 25.12 10.62
N ARG A 5 -30.46 24.72 9.45
CA ARG A 5 -31.32 24.22 8.35
C ARG A 5 -30.62 23.16 7.51
N ALA A 6 -31.38 22.17 7.06
CA ALA A 6 -30.93 21.29 5.99
C ALA A 6 -30.89 22.05 4.66
N VAL A 7 -29.77 21.96 3.95
CA VAL A 7 -29.59 22.48 2.60
C VAL A 7 -29.23 21.31 1.70
N LYS A 8 -30.00 21.10 0.64
CA LYS A 8 -29.70 20.10 -0.37
C LYS A 8 -28.85 20.77 -1.44
N VAL A 9 -27.71 20.16 -1.73
CA VAL A 9 -26.77 20.58 -2.77
C VAL A 9 -26.60 19.40 -3.69
N ALA A 10 -26.81 19.59 -4.98
CA ALA A 10 -26.56 18.56 -5.97
C ALA A 10 -25.27 18.91 -6.71
N ASP A 11 -24.34 17.96 -6.75
CA ASP A 11 -23.31 17.88 -7.78
C ASP A 11 -23.75 16.84 -8.82
N TYR A 12 -23.16 16.85 -10.02
CA TYR A 12 -23.57 16.04 -11.17
C TYR A 12 -23.53 14.52 -10.94
N GLU A 13 -22.80 14.06 -9.92
CA GLU A 13 -22.70 12.64 -9.56
C GLU A 13 -23.39 12.32 -8.22
N GLU A 14 -23.63 13.31 -7.36
CA GLU A 14 -24.14 13.08 -6.00
C GLU A 14 -25.08 14.19 -5.53
N LYS A 15 -26.24 13.81 -5.02
CA LYS A 15 -27.12 14.71 -4.26
C LYS A 15 -26.67 14.66 -2.80
N LEU A 16 -26.16 15.77 -2.26
CA LEU A 16 -25.77 15.90 -0.87
C LEU A 16 -26.88 16.61 -0.08
N GLU A 17 -27.15 16.12 1.13
CA GLU A 17 -27.90 16.87 2.13
C GLU A 17 -26.94 17.34 3.21
N LEU A 18 -26.76 18.65 3.30
CA LEU A 18 -25.89 19.33 4.24
C LEU A 18 -26.71 19.85 5.42
N TRP A 19 -26.21 19.67 6.64
CA TRP A 19 -26.74 20.35 7.82
C TRP A 19 -25.93 21.60 8.08
N ILE A 20 -26.54 22.77 7.89
CA ILE A 20 -25.86 24.06 7.98
C ILE A 20 -26.30 24.81 9.23
N GLU A 21 -25.34 25.33 9.98
CA GLU A 21 -25.56 26.28 11.07
C GLU A 21 -25.07 27.67 10.67
N VAL A 22 -25.94 28.66 10.84
CA VAL A 22 -25.65 30.06 10.60
C VAL A 22 -25.60 30.81 11.93
N TYR A 23 -24.47 31.48 12.13
CA TYR A 23 -24.17 32.33 13.27
C TYR A 23 -24.27 33.79 12.81
N PRO A 24 -25.42 34.45 12.97
CA PRO A 24 -25.59 35.84 12.57
C PRO A 24 -24.73 36.76 13.45
N SER A 25 -23.96 37.64 12.80
CA SER A 25 -23.21 38.73 13.42
C SER A 25 -23.55 40.05 12.70
N PRO A 26 -23.41 41.23 13.35
CA PRO A 26 -23.87 42.51 12.80
C PRO A 26 -23.29 42.91 11.43
N GLN A 27 -22.19 42.29 10.99
CA GLN A 27 -21.49 42.66 9.75
C GLN A 27 -21.38 41.51 8.73
N VAL A 28 -21.23 40.25 9.19
CA VAL A 28 -21.09 39.06 8.33
C VAL A 28 -21.66 37.85 9.06
N ALA A 29 -22.48 37.03 8.39
CA ALA A 29 -22.94 35.76 8.93
C ALA A 29 -21.87 34.67 8.75
N LYS A 30 -21.48 33.98 9.83
CA LYS A 30 -20.62 32.80 9.73
C LYS A 30 -21.47 31.56 9.45
N VAL A 31 -21.09 30.79 8.44
CA VAL A 31 -21.79 29.58 8.02
C VAL A 31 -20.87 28.38 8.25
N ALA A 32 -21.39 27.35 8.93
CA ALA A 32 -20.65 26.11 9.18
C ALA A 32 -21.47 24.90 8.72
N ILE A 33 -20.82 23.96 8.05
CA ILE A 33 -21.39 22.65 7.72
C ILE A 33 -21.09 21.72 8.89
N VAL A 34 -22.13 21.26 9.57
CA VAL A 34 -22.00 20.44 10.78
C VAL A 34 -21.97 18.95 10.43
N SER A 35 -22.72 18.56 9.41
CA SER A 35 -22.75 17.20 8.88
C SER A 35 -23.25 17.18 7.44
N TRP A 36 -22.97 16.10 6.72
CA TRP A 36 -23.55 15.86 5.41
C TRP A 36 -23.81 14.37 5.18
N ARG A 37 -24.71 14.07 4.24
CA ARG A 37 -24.94 12.72 3.73
C ARG A 37 -25.18 12.74 2.23
N THR A 38 -24.75 11.68 1.55
CA THR A 38 -25.07 11.42 0.14
C THR A 38 -26.47 10.80 0.05
N LEU A 39 -27.33 11.38 -0.77
CA LEU A 39 -28.64 10.88 -1.17
C LEU A 39 -28.43 9.98 -2.40
N ALA A 40 -28.91 8.74 -2.33
CA ALA A 40 -28.78 7.77 -3.42
C ALA A 40 -29.43 8.32 -4.70
N ASP A 41 -28.69 8.29 -5.81
CA ASP A 41 -29.18 8.78 -7.10
C ASP A 41 -30.19 7.79 -7.70
N GLN A 42 -31.36 8.30 -8.08
CA GLN A 42 -32.24 7.57 -8.98
C GLN A 42 -31.64 7.68 -10.37
N LYS A 43 -31.00 6.59 -10.82
CA LYS A 43 -30.38 6.42 -12.15
C LYS A 43 -31.09 7.25 -13.24
N HIS A 44 -30.48 8.35 -13.64
CA HIS A 44 -30.91 9.10 -14.81
C HIS A 44 -30.41 8.39 -16.08
N GLY A 45 -31.31 8.27 -17.06
CA GLY A 45 -31.15 7.46 -18.26
C GLY A 45 -29.94 7.87 -19.11
N GLY A 46 -29.21 6.86 -19.57
CA GLY A 46 -27.99 7.02 -20.34
C GLY A 46 -28.22 7.69 -21.69
N HIS A 47 -27.50 8.78 -21.92
CA HIS A 47 -27.13 9.19 -23.27
C HIS A 47 -25.88 8.39 -23.68
N LYS A 48 -26.05 7.46 -24.63
CA LYS A 48 -24.94 6.78 -25.31
C LYS A 48 -24.18 7.79 -26.18
N SER A 49 -23.05 8.27 -25.70
CA SER A 49 -22.02 8.93 -26.52
C SER A 49 -20.95 7.89 -26.83
N SER A 50 -20.74 7.64 -28.13
CA SER A 50 -19.79 6.68 -28.69
C SER A 50 -18.37 7.24 -28.66
N ARG A 51 -17.72 7.23 -27.49
CA ARG A 51 -16.29 7.56 -27.34
C ARG A 51 -15.59 6.49 -26.48
N PRO A 52 -14.34 6.09 -26.82
CA PRO A 52 -13.69 4.92 -26.26
C PRO A 52 -13.28 5.13 -24.79
N PHE A 53 -13.83 4.29 -23.91
CA PHE A 53 -13.39 3.97 -22.55
C PHE A 53 -12.90 5.12 -21.65
N GLU A 54 -13.89 5.73 -21.02
CA GLU A 54 -13.90 6.23 -19.64
C GLU A 54 -12.86 5.60 -18.69
N SER A 55 -11.78 6.33 -18.43
CA SER A 55 -11.31 6.48 -17.06
C SER A 55 -12.09 7.65 -16.45
N ILE A 56 -13.31 7.37 -15.93
CA ILE A 56 -14.15 8.38 -15.23
C ILE A 56 -13.35 9.05 -14.10
N ASN A 57 -12.30 8.39 -13.62
CA ASN A 57 -11.50 8.80 -12.49
C ASN A 57 -10.40 9.82 -12.80
N ASN A 58 -10.20 10.30 -14.04
CA ASN A 58 -9.18 11.32 -14.35
C ASN A 58 -9.79 12.55 -15.04
N ASN A 59 -10.31 13.50 -14.26
CA ASN A 59 -11.05 14.65 -14.77
C ASN A 59 -10.89 15.92 -13.92
N LEU A 60 -11.21 17.06 -14.53
CA LEU A 60 -11.42 18.35 -13.86
C LEU A 60 -12.84 18.84 -14.19
N ILE A 61 -13.56 19.33 -13.17
CA ILE A 61 -14.90 19.88 -13.32
C ILE A 61 -14.88 21.35 -12.92
N PHE A 62 -15.52 22.19 -13.73
CA PHE A 62 -15.61 23.63 -13.56
C PHE A 62 -17.07 24.08 -13.54
N ASP A 63 -17.37 25.16 -12.82
CA ASP A 63 -18.68 25.81 -12.87
C ASP A 63 -18.84 26.70 -14.11
N THR A 64 -20.00 27.37 -14.25
CA THR A 64 -20.26 28.30 -15.35
C THR A 64 -19.39 29.56 -15.34
N GLN A 65 -18.69 29.84 -14.24
CA GLN A 65 -17.68 30.89 -14.12
C GLN A 65 -16.26 30.34 -14.30
N LEU A 66 -16.12 29.10 -14.77
CA LEU A 66 -14.87 28.36 -14.95
C LEU A 66 -14.06 28.19 -13.67
N ARG A 67 -14.70 28.22 -12.50
CA ARG A 67 -14.02 27.93 -11.23
C ARG A 67 -13.89 26.44 -11.02
N LEU A 68 -12.72 25.99 -10.58
CA LEU A 68 -12.46 24.57 -10.35
C LEU A 68 -13.31 24.05 -9.19
N LEU A 69 -14.22 23.11 -9.47
CA LEU A 69 -15.08 22.46 -8.48
C LEU A 69 -14.50 21.13 -8.01
N SER A 70 -13.94 20.34 -8.92
CA SER A 70 -13.46 18.98 -8.64
C SER A 70 -12.26 18.64 -9.50
N ALA A 71 -11.35 17.85 -8.93
CA ALA A 71 -10.20 17.28 -9.62
C ALA A 71 -10.00 15.84 -9.15
N LYS A 72 -10.10 14.88 -10.06
CA LYS A 72 -9.96 13.45 -9.78
C LYS A 72 -8.85 12.87 -10.65
N GLY A 73 -8.12 11.89 -10.10
CA GLY A 73 -7.13 11.10 -10.85
C GLY A 73 -5.76 11.73 -10.93
N ASP A 74 -4.95 11.22 -11.84
CA ASP A 74 -3.57 11.64 -12.05
C ASP A 74 -3.46 13.14 -12.35
N VAL A 75 -4.40 13.73 -13.10
CA VAL A 75 -4.40 15.17 -13.44
C VAL A 75 -4.43 16.08 -12.21
N SER A 76 -4.93 15.59 -11.07
CA SER A 76 -4.96 16.36 -9.82
C SER A 76 -3.58 16.54 -9.17
N HIS A 77 -2.57 15.80 -9.63
CA HIS A 77 -1.22 15.88 -9.10
C HIS A 77 -0.59 17.24 -9.44
N GLY A 78 -0.21 18.00 -8.41
CA GLY A 78 0.29 19.37 -8.52
C GLY A 78 -0.73 20.46 -8.13
N LEU A 79 -1.99 20.11 -7.89
CA LEU A 79 -3.01 21.04 -7.38
C LEU A 79 -2.92 21.18 -5.85
N ALA A 80 -3.02 22.42 -5.36
CA ALA A 80 -3.18 22.70 -3.94
C ALA A 80 -4.67 22.71 -3.56
N THR A 81 -4.98 22.40 -2.29
CA THR A 81 -6.36 22.52 -1.77
C THR A 81 -6.92 23.93 -1.85
N THR A 82 -6.06 24.95 -1.92
CA THR A 82 -6.47 26.35 -2.10
C THR A 82 -6.90 26.69 -3.52
N ASP A 83 -6.72 25.79 -4.50
CA ASP A 83 -7.04 26.05 -5.90
C ASP A 83 -8.52 25.80 -6.24
N PHE A 84 -9.23 25.02 -5.42
CA PHE A 84 -10.67 24.83 -5.56
C PHE A 84 -11.42 26.15 -5.34
N GLY A 85 -12.33 26.48 -6.26
CA GLY A 85 -13.07 27.74 -6.28
C GLY A 85 -12.32 28.93 -6.91
N LYS A 86 -11.08 28.75 -7.37
CA LYS A 86 -10.35 29.76 -8.15
C LYS A 86 -10.54 29.54 -9.66
N ASP A 87 -10.08 30.51 -10.45
CA ASP A 87 -10.09 30.49 -11.91
C ASP A 87 -9.38 29.24 -12.48
N GLY A 88 -10.16 28.37 -13.11
CA GLY A 88 -9.72 27.11 -13.69
C GLY A 88 -8.74 27.27 -14.86
N CYS A 89 -8.85 28.35 -15.63
CA CYS A 89 -7.91 28.64 -16.71
C CYS A 89 -6.54 29.03 -16.14
N ALA A 90 -6.53 29.85 -15.08
CA ALA A 90 -5.28 30.21 -14.39
C ALA A 90 -4.61 28.99 -13.74
N ILE A 91 -5.39 28.06 -13.20
CA ILE A 91 -4.90 26.79 -12.65
C ILE A 91 -4.33 25.89 -13.75
N LEU A 92 -5.04 25.71 -14.86
CA LEU A 92 -4.54 24.91 -15.98
C LEU A 92 -3.25 25.49 -16.56
N ALA A 93 -3.16 26.82 -16.65
CA ALA A 93 -1.95 27.52 -17.08
C ALA A 93 -0.78 27.39 -16.09
N SER A 94 -1.03 27.09 -14.81
CA SER A 94 0.04 26.91 -13.82
C SER A 94 0.54 25.47 -13.71
N ILE A 95 -0.31 24.48 -14.03
CA ILE A 95 0.03 23.05 -13.92
C ILE A 95 0.46 22.42 -15.26
N MET A 96 0.13 23.03 -16.39
CA MET A 96 0.45 22.51 -17.73
C MET A 96 1.56 23.32 -18.40
N GLU A 97 2.35 22.67 -19.26
CA GLU A 97 3.34 23.33 -20.09
C GLU A 97 2.66 24.29 -21.06
N ASN A 98 3.15 25.53 -21.08
CA ASN A 98 2.72 26.54 -22.03
C ASN A 98 3.00 26.10 -23.47
N GLY A 99 2.01 26.22 -24.34
CA GLY A 99 2.12 25.88 -25.76
C GLY A 99 0.79 26.01 -26.48
N ASP A 100 0.83 25.87 -27.80
CA ASP A 100 -0.36 26.05 -28.66
C ASP A 100 -1.50 25.10 -28.29
N SER A 101 -1.18 23.85 -27.93
CA SER A 101 -2.18 22.87 -27.50
C SER A 101 -2.89 23.26 -26.19
N LEU A 102 -2.18 23.87 -25.23
CA LEU A 102 -2.79 24.36 -24.00
C LEU A 102 -3.72 25.55 -24.31
N ASN A 103 -3.31 26.45 -25.20
CA ASN A 103 -4.13 27.58 -25.63
C ASN A 103 -5.44 27.11 -26.29
N VAL A 104 -5.42 26.02 -27.06
CA VAL A 104 -6.64 25.41 -27.62
C VAL A 104 -7.60 24.98 -26.51
N VAL A 105 -7.10 24.32 -25.47
CA VAL A 105 -7.92 23.87 -24.32
C VAL A 105 -8.48 25.05 -23.54
N LEU A 106 -7.66 26.07 -23.24
CA LEU A 106 -8.08 27.27 -22.51
C LEU A 106 -9.12 28.09 -23.30
N ASN A 107 -8.94 28.21 -24.61
CA ASN A 107 -9.90 28.89 -25.48
C ASN A 107 -11.24 28.12 -25.55
N ALA A 108 -11.20 26.80 -25.66
CA ALA A 108 -12.40 25.98 -25.69
C ALA A 108 -13.17 26.04 -24.37
N LEU A 109 -12.48 26.01 -23.22
CA LEU A 109 -13.10 26.26 -21.91
C LEU A 109 -13.75 27.63 -21.84
N SER A 110 -13.05 28.67 -22.29
CA SER A 110 -13.52 30.06 -22.25
C SER A 110 -14.75 30.29 -23.14
N LEU A 111 -14.81 29.64 -24.30
CA LEU A 111 -15.92 29.68 -25.24
C LEU A 111 -17.02 28.65 -24.93
N GLY A 112 -16.78 27.79 -23.96
CA GLY A 112 -17.65 26.70 -23.60
C GLY A 112 -17.89 25.68 -24.72
N SER A 113 -16.90 25.47 -25.57
CA SER A 113 -16.96 24.57 -26.72
C SER A 113 -16.44 23.17 -26.37
N SER A 114 -16.92 22.16 -27.10
CA SER A 114 -16.40 20.79 -26.93
C SER A 114 -14.98 20.65 -27.47
N ILE A 115 -14.15 19.88 -26.78
CA ILE A 115 -12.81 19.50 -27.24
C ILE A 115 -12.84 18.03 -27.66
N GLU A 116 -12.44 17.75 -28.90
CA GLU A 116 -12.45 16.39 -29.45
C GLU A 116 -11.18 15.60 -29.17
N ASN A 117 -10.01 16.24 -29.14
CA ASN A 117 -8.74 15.70 -28.67
C ASN A 117 -7.69 16.83 -28.65
N ALA A 118 -7.09 17.10 -27.51
CA ALA A 118 -5.95 18.00 -27.39
C ALA A 118 -4.83 17.35 -26.59
N GLN A 119 -3.58 17.51 -27.03
CA GLN A 119 -2.42 16.94 -26.35
C GLN A 119 -1.69 18.00 -25.53
N ILE A 120 -1.74 17.88 -24.21
CA ILE A 120 -1.06 18.80 -23.30
C ILE A 120 -0.13 18.06 -22.36
N ARG A 121 0.95 18.71 -21.93
CA ARG A 121 1.94 18.13 -21.04
C ARG A 121 1.89 18.80 -19.67
N ARG A 122 2.01 18.03 -18.59
CA ARG A 122 2.09 18.57 -17.22
C ARG A 122 3.48 19.12 -16.93
N GLN A 123 3.53 20.32 -16.35
CA GLN A 123 4.77 21.07 -16.14
C GLN A 123 5.73 20.40 -15.14
N ILE A 124 5.20 19.69 -14.14
CA ILE A 124 6.01 19.20 -13.01
C ILE A 124 6.85 17.97 -13.35
N ASP A 125 6.35 17.10 -14.24
CA ASP A 125 6.91 15.79 -14.54
C ASP A 125 6.97 15.46 -16.04
N GLY A 126 6.49 16.38 -16.90
CA GLY A 126 6.49 16.19 -18.34
C GLY A 126 5.49 15.15 -18.83
N ARG A 127 4.49 14.78 -18.02
CA ARG A 127 3.53 13.74 -18.41
C ARG A 127 2.56 14.23 -19.48
N LEU A 128 2.41 13.48 -20.58
CA LEU A 128 1.55 13.84 -21.70
C LEU A 128 0.11 13.35 -21.46
N PHE A 129 -0.88 14.17 -21.81
CA PHE A 129 -2.30 13.86 -21.71
C PHE A 129 -3.01 14.13 -23.04
N ASP A 130 -3.85 13.19 -23.48
CA ASP A 130 -4.94 13.49 -24.39
C ASP A 130 -6.12 14.03 -23.57
N VAL A 131 -6.74 15.11 -24.05
CA VAL A 131 -7.77 15.87 -23.35
C VAL A 131 -9.03 16.00 -24.19
N TRP A 132 -10.16 15.69 -23.55
CA TRP A 132 -11.51 15.92 -24.07
C TRP A 132 -12.22 16.92 -23.19
N GLY A 133 -13.13 17.69 -23.80
CA GLY A 133 -13.88 18.73 -23.13
C GLY A 133 -15.35 18.67 -23.51
N GLU A 134 -16.22 18.72 -22.53
CA GLU A 134 -17.67 18.77 -22.74
C GLU A 134 -18.32 19.82 -21.84
N GLN A 135 -19.37 20.46 -22.37
CA GLN A 135 -20.23 21.32 -21.59
C GLN A 135 -21.21 20.46 -20.79
N LEU A 136 -21.27 20.70 -19.49
CA LEU A 136 -22.25 20.08 -18.61
C LEU A 136 -23.56 20.87 -18.70
N VAL A 137 -24.66 20.17 -18.95
CA VAL A 137 -26.01 20.73 -19.02
C VAL A 137 -26.93 20.07 -18.00
N ASP A 138 -27.91 20.82 -17.49
CA ASP A 138 -28.94 20.29 -16.59
C ASP A 138 -30.09 19.57 -17.35
N GLU A 139 -31.07 19.05 -16.62
CA GLU A 139 -32.28 18.41 -17.18
C GLU A 139 -33.07 19.33 -18.14
N GLN A 140 -32.88 20.64 -18.03
CA GLN A 140 -33.51 21.67 -18.86
C GLN A 140 -32.60 22.14 -20.01
N GLN A 141 -31.49 21.43 -20.28
CA GLN A 141 -30.50 21.77 -21.31
C GLN A 141 -29.79 23.11 -21.08
N ARG A 142 -29.73 23.60 -19.84
CA ARG A 142 -29.01 24.83 -19.49
C ARG A 142 -27.58 24.48 -19.11
N ALA A 143 -26.64 25.28 -19.59
CA ALA A 143 -25.23 25.17 -19.23
C ALA A 143 -25.04 25.39 -17.73
N VAL A 144 -24.41 24.44 -17.08
CA VAL A 144 -24.19 24.44 -15.62
C VAL A 144 -22.72 24.21 -15.26
N GLY A 145 -21.88 23.80 -16.21
CA GLY A 145 -20.44 23.72 -16.01
C GLY A 145 -19.68 23.17 -17.21
N PHE A 146 -18.42 22.81 -16.96
CA PHE A 146 -17.51 22.19 -17.94
C PHE A 146 -16.79 21.01 -17.32
N ARG A 147 -16.57 19.96 -18.11
CA ARG A 147 -15.73 18.82 -17.74
C ARG A 147 -14.59 18.70 -18.73
N LEU A 148 -13.38 18.59 -18.20
CA LEU A 148 -12.22 18.10 -18.94
C LEU A 148 -11.88 16.68 -18.48
N SER A 149 -11.74 15.76 -19.42
CA SER A 149 -11.32 14.38 -19.18
C SER A 149 -9.94 14.15 -19.76
N PHE A 150 -9.09 13.44 -19.03
CA PHE A 150 -7.67 13.29 -19.34
C PHE A 150 -7.28 11.82 -19.45
N VAL A 151 -6.59 11.45 -20.52
CA VAL A 151 -5.95 10.14 -20.68
C VAL A 151 -4.45 10.36 -20.73
N SER A 152 -3.70 9.75 -19.79
CA SER A 152 -2.26 9.89 -19.77
C SER A 152 -1.57 8.98 -20.79
N HIS A 153 -0.59 9.53 -21.50
CA HIS A 153 0.41 8.80 -22.29
C HIS A 153 1.69 8.68 -21.48
N GLY A 154 1.91 7.50 -20.91
CA GLY A 154 3.07 7.23 -20.07
C GLY A 154 2.67 6.32 -18.92
N GLU A 155 3.25 5.13 -18.96
CA GLU A 155 2.89 3.91 -18.22
C GLU A 155 1.58 3.29 -18.69
N GLU A 156 1.74 2.07 -19.21
CA GLU A 156 0.69 1.07 -19.33
C GLU A 156 -0.29 1.25 -18.18
N THR A 157 -1.51 1.67 -18.50
CA THR A 157 -2.68 1.26 -17.74
C THR A 157 -2.47 -0.22 -17.48
N LEU A 158 -2.18 -0.59 -16.23
CA LEU A 158 -2.46 -1.91 -15.71
C LEU A 158 -3.95 -2.09 -15.93
N ALA A 159 -4.28 -2.51 -17.13
CA ALA A 159 -5.55 -3.05 -17.46
C ALA A 159 -5.63 -4.25 -16.52
N ILE A 160 -6.50 -4.15 -15.53
CA ILE A 160 -7.12 -5.32 -14.91
C ILE A 160 -8.07 -5.90 -15.99
N ALA A 161 -7.52 -6.16 -17.17
CA ALA A 161 -8.18 -6.78 -18.30
C ALA A 161 -7.80 -8.25 -18.23
N ALA A 162 -8.78 -9.04 -17.80
CA ALA A 162 -8.77 -10.49 -17.79
C ALA A 162 -7.61 -11.12 -17.00
N LEU A 163 -7.91 -11.43 -15.73
CA LEU A 163 -7.38 -12.63 -15.09
C LEU A 163 -7.81 -13.85 -15.92
N ALA A 164 -7.10 -14.11 -17.02
CA ALA A 164 -6.90 -15.46 -17.52
C ALA A 164 -5.70 -16.04 -16.74
N PRO A 165 -5.75 -17.32 -16.33
CA PRO A 165 -4.72 -17.93 -15.50
C PRO A 165 -3.49 -18.17 -16.36
N VAL A 166 -2.60 -17.19 -16.47
CA VAL A 166 -1.33 -17.34 -17.17
C VAL A 166 -0.21 -17.15 -16.16
N GLY A 167 0.30 -18.28 -15.66
CA GLY A 167 1.64 -18.51 -15.07
C GLY A 167 2.19 -17.48 -14.09
N GLY A 168 2.42 -17.89 -12.83
CA GLY A 168 2.97 -17.10 -11.72
C GLY A 168 4.43 -16.63 -11.86
N ALA A 169 4.75 -15.93 -12.95
CA ALA A 169 6.05 -15.28 -13.17
C ALA A 169 5.93 -13.77 -13.45
N LEU A 170 4.71 -13.24 -13.58
CA LEU A 170 4.43 -11.83 -13.91
C LEU A 170 4.23 -10.95 -12.67
N PHE A 171 3.86 -11.50 -11.52
CA PHE A 171 3.47 -10.71 -10.36
C PHE A 171 4.69 -10.07 -9.67
N GLY A 172 5.75 -10.83 -9.43
CA GLY A 172 6.88 -10.43 -8.60
C GLY A 172 7.83 -9.43 -9.26
N LYS A 173 8.07 -9.56 -10.58
CA LYS A 173 8.99 -8.64 -11.30
C LYS A 173 8.33 -7.34 -11.73
N ASN A 174 7.05 -7.37 -12.08
CA ASN A 174 6.38 -6.22 -12.70
C ASN A 174 5.30 -5.61 -11.79
N LEU A 175 4.51 -6.44 -11.09
CA LEU A 175 3.37 -5.94 -10.32
C LEU A 175 3.73 -5.55 -8.89
N ALA A 176 4.58 -6.34 -8.21
CA ALA A 176 4.94 -6.10 -6.81
C ALA A 176 5.60 -4.72 -6.61
N PRO A 177 6.59 -4.28 -7.42
CA PRO A 177 7.16 -2.95 -7.29
C PRO A 177 6.14 -1.82 -7.51
N VAL A 178 5.23 -1.99 -8.49
CA VAL A 178 4.19 -1.01 -8.82
C VAL A 178 3.16 -0.89 -7.69
N LEU A 179 2.86 -1.97 -6.97
CA LEU A 179 1.94 -1.96 -5.83
C LEU A 179 2.57 -1.38 -4.55
N ARG A 180 3.90 -1.43 -4.39
CA ARG A 180 4.58 -0.85 -3.20
C ARG A 180 4.39 0.65 -3.10
N GLN A 181 4.45 1.39 -4.21
CA GLN A 181 4.35 2.85 -4.21
C GLN A 181 3.00 3.37 -3.68
N PRO A 182 1.82 2.91 -4.17
CA PRO A 182 0.53 3.33 -3.64
C PRO A 182 0.33 2.86 -2.18
N LEU A 183 0.78 1.65 -1.82
CA LEU A 183 0.72 1.18 -0.43
C LEU A 183 1.57 2.05 0.51
N GLY A 184 2.78 2.42 0.09
CA GLY A 184 3.64 3.34 0.85
C GLY A 184 2.99 4.70 1.09
N ARG A 185 2.29 5.24 0.09
CA ARG A 185 1.51 6.50 0.24
C ARG A 185 0.35 6.34 1.22
N ILE A 186 -0.37 5.22 1.17
CA ILE A 186 -1.47 4.93 2.11
C ILE A 186 -0.92 4.87 3.54
N ILE A 187 0.18 4.15 3.76
CA ILE A 187 0.83 4.03 5.06
C ILE A 187 1.25 5.41 5.57
N ALA A 188 1.98 6.19 4.79
CA ALA A 188 2.47 7.51 5.20
C ALA A 188 1.33 8.49 5.55
N ASN A 189 0.27 8.52 4.72
CA ASN A 189 -0.89 9.36 4.98
C ASN A 189 -1.64 8.93 6.25
N ALA A 190 -1.84 7.63 6.42
CA ALA A 190 -2.53 7.06 7.57
C ALA A 190 -1.75 7.24 8.87
N GLU A 191 -0.42 7.12 8.84
CA GLU A 191 0.47 7.45 9.97
C GLU A 191 0.43 8.95 10.30
N THR A 192 0.43 9.82 9.30
CA THR A 192 0.32 11.27 9.49
C THR A 192 -0.97 11.65 10.21
N ILE A 193 -2.10 11.03 9.80
CA ILE A 193 -3.40 11.23 10.43
C ILE A 193 -3.42 10.62 11.84
N GLY A 194 -3.00 9.36 12.00
CA GLY A 194 -3.06 8.64 13.28
C GLY A 194 -2.06 9.10 14.34
N GLY A 195 -1.00 9.79 13.91
CA GLY A 195 -0.01 10.44 14.76
C GLY A 195 -0.32 11.92 15.04
N GLU A 196 -1.42 12.45 14.51
CA GLU A 196 -1.87 13.83 14.73
C GLU A 196 -0.81 14.90 14.38
N LEU A 197 0.08 14.60 13.42
CA LEU A 197 1.25 15.42 13.10
C LEU A 197 0.90 16.80 12.51
N GLN A 198 -0.34 16.98 12.03
CA GLN A 198 -0.85 18.24 11.48
C GLN A 198 -1.93 18.88 12.37
N GLY A 199 -2.08 18.41 13.60
CA GLY A 199 -3.04 18.92 14.58
C GLY A 199 -4.00 17.84 15.07
N PRO A 200 -4.74 18.16 16.16
CA PRO A 200 -5.61 17.20 16.82
C PRO A 200 -6.82 16.84 15.95
N ILE A 201 -7.15 15.55 15.92
CA ILE A 201 -8.37 15.01 15.30
C ILE A 201 -9.21 14.32 16.37
N ARG A 202 -10.44 13.91 16.04
CA ARG A 202 -11.19 13.07 16.99
C ARG A 202 -10.50 11.71 17.11
N GLU A 203 -10.43 11.19 18.33
CA GLU A 203 -9.76 9.94 18.67
C GLU A 203 -10.19 8.75 17.79
N ASN A 204 -11.47 8.67 17.44
CA ASN A 204 -11.99 7.63 16.54
C ASN A 204 -11.38 7.71 15.13
N TYR A 205 -11.11 8.90 14.60
CA TYR A 205 -10.43 9.05 13.30
C TYR A 205 -8.94 8.71 13.39
N ALA A 206 -8.28 9.01 14.53
CA ALA A 206 -6.90 8.59 14.77
C ALA A 206 -6.80 7.05 14.82
N LEU A 207 -7.76 6.39 15.47
CA LEU A 207 -7.89 4.93 15.48
C LEU A 207 -8.10 4.36 14.08
N TYR A 208 -9.05 4.89 13.29
CA TYR A 208 -9.27 4.44 11.92
C TYR A 208 -8.02 4.60 11.05
N ALA A 209 -7.28 5.70 11.21
CA ALA A 209 -6.04 5.91 10.48
C ALA A 209 -4.96 4.90 10.87
N ARG A 210 -4.84 4.54 12.16
CA ARG A 210 -3.94 3.46 12.60
C ARG A 210 -4.35 2.11 12.02
N ASP A 211 -5.65 1.82 11.96
CA ASP A 211 -6.17 0.59 11.35
C ASP A 211 -5.86 0.52 9.84
N ILE A 212 -6.04 1.63 9.12
CA ILE A 212 -5.68 1.73 7.70
C ILE A 212 -4.17 1.51 7.51
N ALA A 213 -3.33 2.13 8.34
CA ALA A 213 -1.88 1.93 8.28
C ALA A 213 -1.51 0.46 8.52
N ASN A 214 -2.12 -0.18 9.51
CA ASN A 214 -1.90 -1.60 9.82
C ASN A 214 -2.34 -2.51 8.68
N ALA A 215 -3.51 -2.27 8.09
CA ALA A 215 -4.00 -3.02 6.94
C ALA A 215 -3.11 -2.85 5.71
N ALA A 216 -2.66 -1.62 5.42
CA ALA A 216 -1.78 -1.34 4.29
C ALA A 216 -0.37 -1.96 4.46
N ARG A 217 0.19 -1.95 5.68
CA ARG A 217 1.43 -2.67 5.99
C ARG A 217 1.26 -4.18 5.80
N HIS A 218 0.12 -4.73 6.20
CA HIS A 218 -0.17 -6.15 6.00
C HIS A 218 -0.25 -6.51 4.51
N LEU A 219 -0.90 -5.70 3.70
CA LEU A 219 -0.94 -5.86 2.24
C LEU A 219 0.45 -5.72 1.60
N SER A 220 1.27 -4.77 2.06
CA SER A 220 2.64 -4.62 1.57
C SER A 220 3.47 -5.89 1.83
N ALA A 221 3.38 -6.45 3.04
CA ALA A 221 4.05 -7.69 3.37
C ALA A 221 3.58 -8.87 2.49
N LEU A 222 2.27 -8.94 2.20
CA LEU A 222 1.72 -9.95 1.28
C LEU A 222 2.26 -9.82 -0.14
N VAL A 223 2.38 -8.58 -0.64
CA VAL A 223 2.95 -8.30 -1.96
C VAL A 223 4.42 -8.70 -2.02
N ASP A 224 5.19 -8.39 -0.97
CA ASP A 224 6.60 -8.77 -0.88
C ASP A 224 6.76 -10.29 -0.80
N ASP A 225 5.98 -10.97 0.05
CA ASP A 225 5.98 -12.43 0.17
C ASP A 225 5.62 -13.11 -1.16
N LEU A 226 4.66 -12.58 -1.91
CA LEU A 226 4.30 -13.12 -3.23
C LEU A 226 5.41 -12.91 -4.26
N GLY A 227 6.08 -11.77 -4.23
CA GLY A 227 7.25 -11.51 -5.08
C GLY A 227 8.41 -12.46 -4.77
N ASP A 228 8.70 -12.70 -3.49
CA ASP A 228 9.71 -13.66 -3.05
C ASP A 228 9.32 -15.10 -3.40
N LEU A 229 8.04 -15.46 -3.25
CA LEU A 229 7.51 -16.76 -3.63
C LEU A 229 7.77 -17.02 -5.12
N GLU A 230 7.34 -16.11 -6.00
CA GLU A 230 7.56 -16.28 -7.43
C GLU A 230 9.04 -16.37 -7.76
N ALA A 231 9.89 -15.52 -7.17
CA ALA A 231 11.33 -15.54 -7.41
C ALA A 231 11.97 -16.89 -7.08
N VAL A 232 11.60 -17.46 -5.92
CA VAL A 232 12.14 -18.73 -5.41
C VAL A 232 11.50 -19.95 -6.10
N GLU A 233 10.36 -19.79 -6.76
CA GLU A 233 9.71 -20.83 -7.56
C GLU A 233 10.23 -20.99 -8.98
N ARG A 234 11.06 -20.06 -9.45
CA ARG A 234 11.64 -20.13 -10.78
C ARG A 234 12.60 -21.34 -10.91
N PRO A 235 12.53 -22.11 -12.01
CA PRO A 235 13.42 -23.25 -12.22
C PRO A 235 14.91 -22.89 -12.23
N ASP A 236 15.24 -21.67 -12.63
CA ASP A 236 16.60 -21.12 -12.69
C ASP A 236 17.04 -20.40 -11.40
N PHE A 237 16.23 -20.45 -10.32
CA PHE A 237 16.59 -19.80 -9.07
C PHE A 237 17.89 -20.37 -8.49
N ARG A 238 18.87 -19.50 -8.27
CA ARG A 238 20.15 -19.81 -7.63
C ARG A 238 20.47 -18.73 -6.63
N THR A 239 21.05 -19.13 -5.51
CA THR A 239 21.59 -18.24 -4.49
C THR A 239 23.08 -18.02 -4.72
N ALA A 240 23.60 -16.88 -4.27
CA ALA A 240 25.04 -16.70 -4.17
C ALA A 240 25.65 -17.70 -3.18
N ARG A 241 26.95 -17.97 -3.34
CA ARG A 241 27.72 -18.81 -2.43
C ARG A 241 28.83 -17.95 -1.85
N ASP A 242 28.59 -17.45 -0.65
CA ASP A 242 29.54 -16.63 0.08
C ASP A 242 29.88 -17.32 1.41
N GLU A 243 31.06 -17.03 1.94
CA GLU A 243 31.44 -17.45 3.30
C GLU A 243 30.81 -16.46 4.29
N ILE A 244 29.90 -16.93 5.14
CA ILE A 244 29.16 -16.09 6.10
C ILE A 244 29.30 -16.62 7.53
N GLU A 245 29.42 -15.71 8.51
CA GLU A 245 29.39 -16.07 9.93
C GLU A 245 27.94 -16.02 10.45
N LEU A 246 27.40 -17.15 10.89
CA LEU A 246 26.00 -17.26 11.32
C LEU A 246 25.70 -16.42 12.58
N GLY A 247 26.68 -16.28 13.48
CA GLY A 247 26.56 -15.42 14.66
C GLY A 247 26.35 -13.95 14.30
N ASP A 248 27.04 -13.44 13.27
CA ASP A 248 26.84 -12.06 12.78
C ASP A 248 25.43 -11.86 12.22
N VAL A 249 24.93 -12.81 11.43
CA VAL A 249 23.55 -12.75 10.93
C VAL A 249 22.55 -12.73 12.09
N ALA A 250 22.73 -13.61 13.08
CA ALA A 250 21.87 -13.68 14.26
C ALA A 250 21.84 -12.35 15.05
N ARG A 251 23.02 -11.76 15.31
CA ARG A 251 23.14 -10.47 16.01
C ARG A 251 22.47 -9.34 15.25
N ARG A 252 22.59 -9.30 13.92
CA ARG A 252 21.90 -8.31 13.08
C ARG A 252 20.39 -8.46 13.13
N VAL A 253 19.87 -9.69 13.08
CA VAL A 253 18.41 -9.94 13.23
C VAL A 253 17.91 -9.47 14.58
N ALA A 254 18.62 -9.80 15.66
CA ALA A 254 18.26 -9.34 17.00
C ALA A 254 18.23 -7.81 17.09
N GLY A 255 19.22 -7.12 16.50
CA GLY A 255 19.24 -5.66 16.42
C GLY A 255 18.06 -5.07 15.64
N LEU A 256 17.70 -5.66 14.50
CA LEU A 256 16.56 -5.22 13.68
C LEU A 256 15.21 -5.42 14.36
N LEU A 257 15.09 -6.43 15.22
CA LEU A 257 13.83 -6.78 15.91
C LEU A 257 13.78 -6.35 17.38
N ALA A 258 14.80 -5.64 17.86
CA ALA A 258 14.92 -5.24 19.27
C ALA A 258 13.71 -4.46 19.79
N LEU A 259 13.23 -3.47 19.02
CA LEU A 259 12.07 -2.65 19.42
C LEU A 259 10.79 -3.51 19.49
N LYS A 260 10.57 -4.35 18.48
CA LYS A 260 9.39 -5.22 18.41
C LYS A 260 9.39 -6.27 19.55
N ALA A 261 10.56 -6.81 19.89
CA ALA A 261 10.70 -7.72 21.03
C ALA A 261 10.43 -6.99 22.36
N ALA A 262 10.93 -5.76 22.50
CA ALA A 262 10.71 -4.93 23.68
C ALA A 262 9.22 -4.60 23.91
N ASP A 263 8.44 -4.35 22.85
CA ASP A 263 6.99 -4.14 22.94
C ASP A 263 6.26 -5.33 23.59
N HIS A 264 6.80 -6.54 23.44
CA HIS A 264 6.31 -7.77 24.06
C HIS A 264 7.06 -8.18 25.33
N ARG A 265 8.00 -7.35 25.82
CA ARG A 265 8.91 -7.68 26.94
C ARG A 265 9.71 -8.97 26.69
N ILE A 266 9.96 -9.31 25.43
CA ILE A 266 10.72 -10.49 25.03
C ILE A 266 12.20 -10.16 24.98
N VAL A 267 13.04 -11.04 25.54
CA VAL A 267 14.49 -10.95 25.46
C VAL A 267 15.01 -11.88 24.37
N ILE A 268 15.84 -11.37 23.46
CA ILE A 268 16.50 -12.17 22.42
C ILE A 268 17.94 -12.46 22.86
N HIS A 269 18.26 -13.73 23.10
CA HIS A 269 19.63 -14.17 23.36
C HIS A 269 20.31 -14.53 22.04
N THR A 270 21.48 -13.95 21.79
CA THR A 270 22.28 -14.19 20.58
C THR A 270 23.55 -14.95 20.89
N PRO A 271 24.14 -15.66 19.90
CA PRO A 271 25.43 -16.31 20.07
C PRO A 271 26.53 -15.31 20.44
N THR A 272 27.43 -15.73 21.31
CA THR A 272 28.61 -14.94 21.70
C THR A 272 29.69 -14.99 20.61
N ASP A 273 30.57 -13.99 20.58
CA ASP A 273 31.67 -13.91 19.59
C ASP A 273 32.74 -15.00 19.76
N ALA A 274 32.65 -15.81 20.83
CA ALA A 274 33.62 -16.84 21.16
C ALA A 274 33.56 -18.07 20.24
N SER A 275 32.44 -18.29 19.53
CA SER A 275 32.26 -19.43 18.61
C SER A 275 31.83 -18.94 17.23
N LYS A 276 32.80 -18.74 16.33
CA LYS A 276 32.52 -18.39 14.94
C LYS A 276 32.10 -19.63 14.17
N VAL A 277 30.84 -19.66 13.75
CA VAL A 277 30.27 -20.73 12.92
C VAL A 277 30.10 -20.21 11.51
N THR A 278 30.86 -20.77 10.57
CA THR A 278 30.90 -20.34 9.17
C THR A 278 30.05 -21.26 8.28
N ALA A 279 29.24 -20.67 7.41
CA ALA A 279 28.44 -21.36 6.38
C ALA A 279 28.80 -20.87 4.96
N ILE A 280 28.60 -21.72 3.97
CA ILE A 280 28.63 -21.38 2.54
C ILE A 280 27.19 -21.11 2.09
N ALA A 281 26.79 -19.83 2.07
CA ALA A 281 25.42 -19.40 1.83
C ALA A 281 25.34 -17.92 1.42
N GLU A 282 24.21 -17.50 0.87
CA GLU A 282 23.98 -16.08 0.56
C GLU A 282 23.51 -15.33 1.81
N PHE A 283 24.32 -14.37 2.27
CA PHE A 283 24.05 -13.58 3.48
C PHE A 283 22.61 -13.01 3.53
N ARG A 284 22.15 -12.40 2.44
CA ARG A 284 20.83 -11.76 2.37
C ARG A 284 19.68 -12.77 2.56
N ARG A 285 19.82 -13.98 2.01
CA ARG A 285 18.78 -15.03 2.11
C ARG A 285 18.80 -15.69 3.49
N THR A 286 19.97 -15.88 4.07
CA THR A 286 20.10 -16.33 5.47
C THR A 286 19.48 -15.32 6.43
N LEU A 287 19.75 -14.02 6.25
CA LEU A 287 19.12 -12.94 7.02
C LEU A 287 17.59 -12.96 6.88
N GLN A 288 17.08 -13.17 5.66
CA GLN A 288 15.65 -13.27 5.39
C GLN A 288 15.00 -14.45 6.12
N ILE A 289 15.63 -15.63 6.09
CA ILE A 289 15.14 -16.80 6.85
C ILE A 289 15.09 -16.47 8.35
N LEU A 290 16.20 -15.97 8.92
CA LEU A 290 16.26 -15.68 10.36
C LEU A 290 15.29 -14.59 10.79
N LEU A 291 15.09 -13.53 9.98
CA LEU A 291 14.06 -12.52 10.23
C LEU A 291 12.66 -13.13 10.30
N ASN A 292 12.33 -14.06 9.41
CA ASN A 292 11.04 -14.75 9.44
C ASN A 292 10.91 -15.65 10.68
N LEU A 293 11.94 -16.43 11.02
CA LEU A 293 11.92 -17.30 12.20
C LEU A 293 11.76 -16.51 13.50
N VAL A 294 12.57 -15.46 13.70
CA VAL A 294 12.52 -14.64 14.92
C VAL A 294 11.24 -13.81 15.00
N ASN A 295 10.70 -13.31 13.87
CA ASN A 295 9.39 -12.67 13.87
C ASN A 295 8.26 -13.62 14.28
N ASN A 296 8.30 -14.87 13.82
CA ASN A 296 7.33 -15.88 14.23
C ASN A 296 7.48 -16.21 15.72
N ALA A 297 8.70 -16.34 16.23
CA ALA A 297 8.98 -16.54 17.64
C ALA A 297 8.42 -15.39 18.51
N ILE A 298 8.66 -14.13 18.14
CA ILE A 298 8.11 -12.96 18.86
C ILE A 298 6.58 -12.98 18.83
N ARG A 299 5.99 -13.30 17.69
CA ARG A 299 4.53 -13.29 17.52
C ARG A 299 3.82 -14.37 18.34
N TYR A 300 4.43 -15.54 18.48
CA TYR A 300 3.77 -16.72 19.04
C TYR A 300 4.21 -17.07 20.46
N SER A 301 5.22 -16.37 20.99
CA SER A 301 5.61 -16.47 22.38
C SER A 301 4.74 -15.57 23.27
N PRO A 302 4.44 -16.00 24.50
CA PRO A 302 3.87 -15.11 25.52
C PRO A 302 4.78 -13.91 25.80
N ASP A 303 4.20 -12.79 26.20
CA ASP A 303 4.99 -11.64 26.67
C ASP A 303 5.89 -12.01 27.86
N GLY A 304 7.07 -11.38 27.95
CA GLY A 304 8.00 -11.60 29.07
C GLY A 304 8.89 -12.84 28.95
N THR A 305 8.88 -13.51 27.80
CA THR A 305 9.63 -14.75 27.54
C THR A 305 10.97 -14.50 26.87
N VAL A 306 11.76 -15.56 26.68
CA VAL A 306 13.06 -15.53 26.04
C VAL A 306 13.00 -16.24 24.68
N ILE A 307 13.62 -15.65 23.67
CA ILE A 307 13.93 -16.29 22.40
C ILE A 307 15.43 -16.53 22.37
N SER A 308 15.87 -17.78 22.18
CA SER A 308 17.29 -18.11 22.05
C SER A 308 17.67 -18.36 20.60
N ILE A 309 18.78 -17.75 20.18
CA ILE A 309 19.44 -18.02 18.92
C ILE A 309 20.80 -18.64 19.21
N GLU A 310 21.00 -19.87 18.76
CA GLU A 310 22.22 -20.64 18.99
C GLU A 310 22.85 -21.03 17.66
N THR A 311 24.18 -21.09 17.64
CA THR A 311 24.93 -21.50 16.45
C THR A 311 25.93 -22.58 16.81
N GLU A 312 25.99 -23.64 16.01
CA GLU A 312 26.96 -24.71 16.17
C GLU A 312 27.44 -25.24 14.83
N THR A 313 28.62 -25.87 14.84
CA THR A 313 29.09 -26.67 13.70
C THR A 313 28.77 -28.13 13.97
N ALA A 314 28.01 -28.76 13.07
CA ALA A 314 27.62 -30.16 13.15
C ALA A 314 27.96 -30.88 11.84
N ASP A 315 28.99 -31.72 11.88
CA ASP A 315 29.55 -32.42 10.72
C ASP A 315 29.92 -31.47 9.56
N ARG A 316 29.24 -31.62 8.42
CA ARG A 316 29.41 -30.82 7.20
C ARG A 316 28.45 -29.63 7.13
N PHE A 317 27.82 -29.29 8.25
CA PHE A 317 26.83 -28.23 8.33
C PHE A 317 27.16 -27.22 9.43
N ALA A 318 26.90 -25.97 9.11
CA ALA A 318 26.75 -24.88 10.03
C ALA A 318 25.27 -24.78 10.39
N VAL A 319 24.95 -24.74 11.68
CA VAL A 319 23.58 -24.83 12.18
C VAL A 319 23.23 -23.55 12.93
N VAL A 320 22.05 -22.97 12.62
CA VAL A 320 21.38 -21.98 13.46
C VAL A 320 20.12 -22.58 14.04
N THR A 321 19.95 -22.46 15.34
CA THR A 321 18.74 -22.84 16.06
C THR A 321 18.06 -21.58 16.58
N VAL A 322 16.76 -21.44 16.34
CA VAL A 322 15.90 -20.41 16.95
C VAL A 322 14.85 -21.13 17.80
N SER A 323 14.90 -20.93 19.12
CA SER A 323 13.94 -21.51 20.06
C SER A 323 13.07 -20.43 20.68
N ASP A 324 11.78 -20.70 20.78
CA ASP A 324 10.77 -19.83 21.38
C ASP A 324 10.06 -20.54 22.53
N GLN A 325 9.26 -19.82 23.32
CA GLN A 325 8.48 -20.35 24.46
C GLN A 325 6.97 -20.31 24.19
N GLY A 326 6.58 -20.46 22.92
CA GLY A 326 5.20 -20.45 22.47
C GLY A 326 4.43 -21.75 22.76
N ARG A 327 3.31 -21.94 22.05
CA ARG A 327 2.45 -23.13 22.18
C ARG A 327 3.03 -24.42 21.57
N GLY A 328 4.21 -24.33 20.94
CA GLY A 328 4.82 -25.41 20.18
C GLY A 328 4.06 -25.79 18.92
N ILE A 329 4.47 -26.90 18.31
CA ILE A 329 3.90 -27.42 17.06
C ILE A 329 3.63 -28.93 17.23
N SER A 330 2.40 -29.36 16.94
CA SER A 330 2.01 -30.77 16.97
C SER A 330 2.84 -31.57 15.96
N ILE A 331 3.02 -32.88 16.17
CA ILE A 331 3.84 -33.71 15.27
C ILE A 331 3.24 -33.71 13.85
N GLU A 332 1.92 -33.75 13.75
CA GLU A 332 1.15 -33.77 12.51
C GLU A 332 1.25 -32.46 11.71
N ASP A 333 1.59 -31.37 12.38
CA ASP A 333 1.67 -30.03 11.78
C ASP A 333 3.10 -29.64 11.38
N ARG A 334 4.15 -30.36 11.83
CA ARG A 334 5.56 -29.99 11.59
C ARG A 334 5.94 -29.87 10.12
N ASP A 335 5.37 -30.72 9.27
CA ASP A 335 5.56 -30.62 7.82
C ASP A 335 4.61 -29.63 7.18
N LYS A 336 3.38 -29.56 7.67
CA LYS A 336 2.31 -28.70 7.12
C LYS A 336 2.63 -27.22 7.25
N ILE A 337 3.27 -26.78 8.35
CA ILE A 337 3.63 -25.36 8.51
C ILE A 337 4.56 -24.81 7.41
N PHE A 338 5.21 -25.70 6.65
CA PHE A 338 6.05 -25.31 5.52
C PHE A 338 5.30 -25.36 4.19
N GLU A 339 4.00 -25.63 4.17
CA GLU A 339 3.13 -25.56 2.99
C GLU A 339 2.68 -24.12 2.73
N LYS A 340 2.30 -23.83 1.48
CA LYS A 340 1.89 -22.48 1.07
C LYS A 340 0.55 -22.13 1.72
N PHE A 341 0.46 -20.90 2.25
CA PHE A 341 -0.75 -20.34 2.85
C PHE A 341 -1.23 -21.10 4.11
N GLU A 342 -0.42 -22.02 4.63
CA GLU A 342 -0.77 -22.78 5.82
C GLU A 342 -0.58 -21.92 7.08
N ARG A 343 -1.57 -21.98 7.99
CA ARG A 343 -1.63 -21.15 9.20
C ARG A 343 -2.08 -21.91 10.46
N LEU A 344 -2.27 -23.23 10.37
CA LEU A 344 -2.74 -24.10 11.46
C LEU A 344 -4.00 -23.56 12.15
N GLY A 345 -4.97 -23.09 11.36
CA GLY A 345 -6.24 -22.54 11.86
C GLY A 345 -6.14 -21.19 12.59
N ARG A 346 -4.97 -20.54 12.64
CA ARG A 346 -4.78 -19.22 13.29
C ARG A 346 -5.31 -18.11 12.39
N SER A 347 -6.55 -17.68 12.62
CA SER A 347 -7.19 -16.55 11.94
C SER A 347 -7.09 -15.30 12.81
N GLY A 348 -6.63 -14.17 12.25
CA GLY A 348 -6.58 -12.88 12.96
C GLY A 348 -5.19 -12.38 13.36
N ASP A 349 -4.21 -13.27 13.54
CA ASP A 349 -2.87 -12.88 14.08
C ASP A 349 -1.96 -12.17 13.06
N GLY A 350 -2.47 -11.72 11.91
CA GLY A 350 -1.70 -11.25 10.75
C GLY A 350 -0.86 -12.37 10.10
N GLY A 351 -0.15 -12.09 9.01
CA GLY A 351 0.77 -13.02 8.33
C GLY A 351 0.16 -13.83 7.18
N SER A 352 0.95 -14.02 6.12
CA SER A 352 0.52 -14.58 4.82
C SER A 352 0.43 -16.10 4.75
N GLY A 353 1.10 -16.81 5.67
CA GLY A 353 1.34 -18.25 5.55
C GLY A 353 2.40 -18.60 4.48
N LEU A 354 3.16 -17.62 3.98
CA LEU A 354 4.21 -17.85 2.97
C LEU A 354 5.63 -17.85 3.55
N GLY A 355 5.86 -17.15 4.66
CA GLY A 355 7.20 -16.95 5.21
C GLY A 355 7.98 -18.25 5.47
N LEU A 356 7.37 -19.25 6.11
CA LEU A 356 8.03 -20.54 6.38
C LEU A 356 8.25 -21.36 5.11
N TYR A 357 7.29 -21.36 4.18
CA TYR A 357 7.45 -21.99 2.86
C TYR A 357 8.67 -21.40 2.11
N ILE A 358 8.73 -20.07 1.99
CA ILE A 358 9.83 -19.35 1.34
C ILE A 358 11.13 -19.66 2.06
N SER A 359 11.14 -19.63 3.39
CA SER A 359 12.33 -19.92 4.19
C SER A 359 12.89 -21.33 3.93
N ARG A 360 12.02 -22.35 3.86
CA ARG A 360 12.47 -23.73 3.58
C ARG A 360 12.98 -23.87 2.15
N ARG A 361 12.36 -23.20 1.18
CA ARG A 361 12.84 -23.19 -0.20
C ARG A 361 14.21 -22.51 -0.33
N LEU A 362 14.41 -21.37 0.35
CA LEU A 362 15.70 -20.67 0.38
C LEU A 362 16.80 -21.53 1.00
N ALA A 363 16.51 -22.19 2.13
CA ALA A 363 17.44 -23.12 2.78
C ALA A 363 17.87 -24.24 1.80
N ARG A 364 16.90 -24.86 1.12
CA ARG A 364 17.17 -25.92 0.13
C ARG A 364 17.93 -25.42 -1.09
N ALA A 365 17.64 -24.21 -1.58
CA ALA A 365 18.37 -23.59 -2.68
C ALA A 365 19.85 -23.34 -2.34
N MET A 366 20.16 -23.11 -1.06
CA MET A 366 21.53 -23.02 -0.54
C MET A 366 22.16 -24.39 -0.21
N GLY A 367 21.50 -25.51 -0.53
CA GLY A 367 21.99 -26.86 -0.23
C GLY A 367 21.80 -27.28 1.23
N GLY A 368 21.00 -26.55 1.98
CA GLY A 368 20.67 -26.78 3.37
C GLY A 368 19.27 -27.38 3.58
N GLU A 369 18.81 -27.35 4.83
CA GLU A 369 17.44 -27.73 5.20
C GLU A 369 16.95 -26.86 6.38
N LEU A 370 15.65 -26.58 6.41
CA LEU A 370 14.97 -25.94 7.54
C LEU A 370 13.96 -26.92 8.11
N SER A 371 14.12 -27.25 9.39
CA SER A 371 13.25 -28.18 10.12
C SER A 371 12.71 -27.56 11.41
N VAL A 372 11.69 -28.18 11.99
CA VAL A 372 11.10 -27.76 13.26
C VAL A 372 10.92 -28.93 14.21
N THR A 373 11.18 -28.70 15.50
CA THR A 373 10.78 -29.56 16.61
C THR A 373 10.16 -28.70 17.71
N ASN A 374 9.79 -29.29 18.84
CA ASN A 374 9.50 -28.49 20.03
C ASN A 374 10.79 -28.16 20.78
N SER A 375 10.78 -27.04 21.49
CA SER A 375 11.86 -26.65 22.41
C SER A 375 11.67 -27.33 23.76
N ASP A 376 12.77 -27.58 24.48
CA ASP A 376 12.75 -28.17 25.82
C ASP A 376 12.11 -27.22 26.85
N ASP A 377 12.22 -25.91 26.62
CA ASP A 377 11.63 -24.85 27.45
C ASP A 377 10.14 -24.59 27.16
N GLY A 378 9.49 -25.48 26.40
CA GLY A 378 8.19 -25.24 25.77
C GLY A 378 8.34 -24.40 24.51
N GLY A 379 7.37 -24.45 23.59
CA GLY A 379 7.45 -23.71 22.32
C GLY A 379 8.05 -24.48 21.15
N ALA A 380 8.43 -23.76 20.10
CA ALA A 380 9.02 -24.33 18.89
C ALA A 380 10.52 -24.11 18.82
N LYS A 381 11.22 -25.06 18.18
CA LYS A 381 12.65 -25.03 17.89
C LYS A 381 12.83 -25.18 16.38
N PHE A 382 13.14 -24.08 15.72
CA PHE A 382 13.47 -24.07 14.29
C PHE A 382 14.97 -24.25 14.09
N VAL A 383 15.34 -25.19 13.22
CA VAL A 383 16.74 -25.55 12.96
C VAL A 383 17.03 -25.34 11.48
N LEU A 384 17.89 -24.37 11.17
CA LEU A 384 18.44 -24.11 9.84
C LEU A 384 19.82 -24.74 9.74
N ARG A 385 20.01 -25.67 8.80
CA ARG A 385 21.29 -26.29 8.49
C ARG A 385 21.77 -25.78 7.13
N LEU A 386 23.00 -25.28 7.05
CA LEU A 386 23.63 -24.80 5.82
C LEU A 386 24.99 -25.50 5.64
N PRO A 387 25.44 -25.78 4.40
CA PRO A 387 26.78 -26.35 4.18
C PRO A 387 27.87 -25.48 4.80
N ASN A 388 28.93 -26.07 5.35
CA ASN A 388 30.09 -25.35 5.90
C ASN A 388 31.35 -25.43 5.01
N SER A 389 31.28 -26.14 3.87
CA SER A 389 32.38 -26.33 2.92
C SER A 389 31.88 -26.60 1.50
#